data_AF-A0A7Y4X987-F1
#
_entry.id   AF-A0A7Y4X987-F1
#
_cell.length_a   1.000
_cell.length_b   1.000
_cell.length_c   1.000
_cell.angle_alpha   90.00
_cell.angle_beta   90.00
_cell.angle_gamma   90.00
#
_symmetry.space_group_name_H-M   'P 1'
#
loop_
_entity.id
_entity.type
_entity.pdbx_description
1 polymer ?
#
loop_
_entity_poly.entity_id
_entity_poly.type
_entity_poly.pdbx_seq_one_letter_code
_entity_poly.pdbx_strand_id
1 'polypeptide(L)'
;ELSWRYYLSDACFVVALEGDDEALLQRIKAALKAPHWQLSLGSKAFLPSLPVPFKDELHSGTCLEALGDFDFCPWQGDDDGRRHKALPDERLRVIYDAPGGSEMRHDQPLSLQLGARRFIPRYVNTTFISIPKGEAENVSLVISGETHSQPAQP
;
A
#
# COMPACT_ATOMS: atom_id res chain seq x y z
N GLU A 1 -12.21 28.07 -17.52
CA GLU A 1 -13.21 27.33 -16.73
C GLU A 1 -12.57 26.91 -15.41
N LEU A 2 -13.29 26.98 -14.29
CA LEU A 2 -12.77 26.62 -12.97
C LEU A 2 -13.04 25.12 -12.71
N SER A 3 -12.05 24.39 -12.21
CA SER A 3 -12.16 22.98 -11.87
C SER A 3 -11.81 22.76 -10.39
N TRP A 4 -12.64 22.00 -9.69
CA TRP A 4 -12.43 21.59 -8.30
C TRP A 4 -11.81 20.20 -8.25
N ARG A 5 -10.76 20.03 -7.44
CA ARG A 5 -10.05 18.75 -7.27
C ARG A 5 -9.91 18.45 -5.80
N TYR A 6 -10.45 17.30 -5.39
CA TYR A 6 -10.38 16.80 -4.01
C TYR A 6 -9.23 15.79 -3.89
N TYR A 7 -8.56 15.79 -2.74
CA TYR A 7 -7.46 14.89 -2.43
C TYR A 7 -7.58 14.38 -0.99
N LEU A 8 -7.02 13.19 -0.75
CA LEU A 8 -6.84 12.65 0.58
C LEU A 8 -5.50 13.15 1.14
N SER A 9 -5.49 13.58 2.40
CA SER A 9 -4.29 14.01 3.12
C SER A 9 -3.93 13.00 4.19
N ASP A 10 -2.63 12.77 4.39
CA ASP A 10 -2.06 11.86 5.38
C ASP A 10 -2.69 10.45 5.39
N ALA A 11 -3.07 9.96 4.21
CA ALA A 11 -3.64 8.64 4.03
C ALA A 11 -2.56 7.62 3.65
N CYS A 12 -2.57 6.48 4.32
CA CYS A 12 -1.73 5.33 4.01
C CYS A 12 -2.62 4.17 3.52
N PHE A 13 -2.18 3.49 2.46
CA PHE A 13 -2.86 2.34 1.88
C PHE A 13 -1.89 1.19 1.70
N VAL A 14 -2.34 0.01 2.07
CA VAL A 14 -1.67 -1.26 1.76
C VAL A 14 -2.47 -1.94 0.67
N VAL A 15 -1.78 -2.46 -0.35
CA VAL A 15 -2.39 -3.15 -1.49
C VAL A 15 -1.78 -4.54 -1.62
N ALA A 16 -2.64 -5.56 -1.64
CA ALA A 16 -2.26 -6.90 -2.06
C ALA A 16 -2.70 -7.12 -3.51
N LEU A 17 -1.84 -7.78 -4.29
CA LEU A 17 -2.13 -8.19 -5.66
C LEU A 17 -2.04 -9.71 -5.73
N GLU A 18 -3.09 -10.33 -6.26
CA GLU A 18 -3.22 -11.78 -6.38
C GLU A 18 -3.38 -12.17 -7.85
N GLY A 19 -2.83 -13.33 -8.21
CA GLY A 19 -2.96 -13.90 -9.53
C GLY A 19 -2.22 -15.22 -9.66
N ASP A 20 -2.66 -16.05 -10.60
CA ASP A 20 -2.12 -17.41 -10.80
C ASP A 20 -0.74 -17.41 -11.49
N ASP A 21 -0.38 -16.32 -12.18
CA ASP A 21 0.91 -16.16 -12.87
C ASP A 21 1.94 -15.54 -11.92
N GLU A 22 2.66 -16.40 -11.21
CA GLU A 22 3.72 -15.99 -10.30
C GLU A 22 4.82 -15.18 -11.02
N ALA A 23 5.15 -15.55 -12.26
CA ALA A 23 6.17 -14.84 -13.05
C ALA A 23 5.74 -13.41 -13.37
N LEU A 24 4.44 -13.18 -13.62
CA LEU A 24 3.88 -11.85 -13.76
C LEU A 24 3.98 -11.04 -12.46
N LEU A 25 3.62 -11.63 -11.31
CA LEU A 25 3.73 -10.96 -10.01
C LEU A 25 5.18 -10.55 -9.70
N GLN A 26 6.14 -11.44 -9.96
CA GLN A 26 7.56 -11.14 -9.80
C GLN A 26 8.03 -10.02 -10.73
N ARG A 27 7.56 -10.00 -11.99
CA ARG A 27 7.86 -8.90 -12.93
C ARG A 27 7.29 -7.57 -12.48
N ILE A 28 6.06 -7.55 -11.97
CA ILE A 28 5.44 -6.32 -11.42
C ILE A 28 6.27 -5.80 -10.27
N LYS A 29 6.64 -6.67 -9.33
CA LYS A 29 7.51 -6.31 -8.20
C LYS A 29 8.87 -5.76 -8.63
N ALA A 30 9.54 -6.40 -9.58
CA ALA A 30 10.79 -5.89 -10.13
C ALA A 30 10.62 -4.52 -10.80
N ALA A 31 9.52 -4.30 -11.52
CA ALA A 31 9.21 -3.02 -12.13
C ALA A 31 8.89 -1.92 -11.10
N LEU A 32 8.30 -2.27 -9.94
CA LEU A 32 8.09 -1.32 -8.85
C LEU A 32 9.39 -0.95 -8.13
N LYS A 33 10.36 -1.88 -8.04
CA LYS A 33 11.72 -1.62 -7.52
C LYS A 33 12.49 -0.62 -8.38
N ALA A 34 12.38 -0.76 -9.71
CA ALA A 34 13.11 0.04 -10.67
C ALA A 34 12.17 0.54 -11.79
N PRO A 35 11.31 1.53 -11.48
CA PRO A 35 10.25 1.93 -12.39
C PRO A 35 10.81 2.73 -13.57
N HIS A 36 10.38 2.38 -14.78
CA HIS A 36 10.77 3.10 -16.00
C HIS A 36 10.23 4.54 -16.03
N TRP A 37 9.05 4.76 -15.42
CA TRP A 37 8.44 6.07 -15.23
C TRP A 37 8.28 6.39 -13.75
N GLN A 38 8.36 7.67 -13.40
CA GLN A 38 8.12 8.13 -12.04
C GLN A 38 6.72 7.71 -11.55
N LEU A 39 6.68 7.08 -10.37
CA LEU A 39 5.44 6.69 -9.72
C LEU A 39 4.71 7.90 -9.16
N SER A 40 3.38 7.93 -9.27
CA SER A 40 2.51 8.98 -8.73
C SER A 40 1.20 8.40 -8.22
N LEU A 41 0.69 8.95 -7.11
CA LEU A 41 -0.55 8.52 -6.46
C LEU A 41 -1.75 9.26 -7.04
N GLY A 42 -2.26 8.76 -8.17
CA GLY A 42 -3.46 9.27 -8.86
C GLY A 42 -3.21 10.50 -9.74
N SER A 43 -2.48 11.51 -9.27
CA SER A 43 -2.08 12.68 -10.05
C SER A 43 -0.56 12.85 -10.09
N LYS A 44 -0.01 13.35 -11.20
CA LYS A 44 1.44 13.55 -11.38
C LYS A 44 2.09 14.43 -10.30
N ALA A 45 1.31 15.28 -9.63
CA ALA A 45 1.81 16.15 -8.57
C ALA A 45 1.94 15.42 -7.21
N PHE A 46 1.34 14.24 -7.04
CA PHE A 46 1.37 13.48 -5.78
C PHE A 46 2.39 12.35 -5.90
N LEU A 47 3.62 12.64 -5.52
CA LEU A 47 4.68 11.64 -5.45
C LEU A 47 4.55 10.83 -4.15
N PRO A 48 4.87 9.53 -4.17
CA PRO A 48 5.06 8.77 -2.94
C PRO A 48 6.12 9.45 -2.06
N SER A 49 5.82 9.62 -0.76
CA SER A 49 6.77 10.18 0.21
C SER A 49 7.93 9.23 0.52
N LEU A 50 7.70 7.92 0.32
CA LEU A 50 8.66 6.84 0.49
C LEU A 50 8.60 5.92 -0.74
N PRO A 51 9.70 5.21 -1.06
CA PRO A 51 9.63 4.09 -2.00
C PRO A 51 8.55 3.10 -1.57
N VAL A 52 7.81 2.53 -2.52
CA VAL A 52 6.75 1.56 -2.21
C VAL A 52 7.39 0.32 -1.57
N PRO A 53 7.11 0.00 -0.29
CA PRO A 53 7.67 -1.17 0.36
C PRO A 53 6.99 -2.44 -0.18
N PHE A 54 7.76 -3.51 -0.34
CA PHE A 54 7.26 -4.86 -0.64
C PHE A 54 8.19 -5.88 0.00
N LYS A 55 7.67 -7.06 0.34
CA LYS A 55 8.50 -8.19 0.77
C LYS A 55 9.18 -8.86 -0.42
N ASP A 56 10.36 -9.43 -0.17
CA ASP A 56 11.11 -10.20 -1.17
C ASP A 56 10.48 -11.57 -1.46
N GLU A 57 9.61 -12.04 -0.59
CA GLU A 57 8.84 -13.26 -0.77
C GLU A 57 7.41 -12.94 -1.23
N LEU A 58 6.78 -13.88 -1.92
CA LEU A 58 5.34 -13.82 -2.21
C LEU A 58 4.59 -14.57 -1.12
N HIS A 59 3.41 -14.07 -0.77
CA HIS A 59 2.50 -14.77 0.13
C HIS A 59 1.81 -15.93 -0.62
N SER A 60 1.66 -17.09 0.01
CA SER A 60 1.08 -18.28 -0.62
C SER A 60 -0.45 -18.37 -0.55
N GLY A 61 -1.08 -17.54 0.28
CA GLY A 61 -2.54 -17.44 0.42
C GLY A 61 -3.16 -16.30 -0.38
N THR A 62 -4.45 -16.08 -0.17
CA THR A 62 -5.27 -15.02 -0.78
C THR A 62 -4.82 -13.62 -0.37
N CYS A 63 -5.27 -12.59 -1.11
CA CYS A 63 -5.09 -11.19 -0.71
C CYS A 63 -5.57 -10.90 0.72
N LEU A 64 -6.71 -11.46 1.12
CA LEU A 64 -7.28 -11.23 2.44
C LEU A 64 -6.44 -11.85 3.55
N GLU A 65 -5.91 -13.06 3.32
CA GLU A 65 -4.98 -13.72 4.26
C GLU A 65 -3.67 -12.93 4.36
N ALA A 66 -3.10 -12.50 3.23
CA ALA A 66 -1.87 -11.71 3.21
C ALA A 66 -2.01 -10.35 3.92
N LEU A 67 -3.17 -9.70 3.80
CA LEU A 67 -3.46 -8.44 4.48
C LEU A 67 -3.75 -8.62 5.98
N GLY A 68 -4.24 -9.81 6.38
CA GLY A 68 -4.53 -10.16 7.77
C GLY A 68 -3.33 -10.73 8.53
N ASP A 69 -2.30 -11.19 7.82
CA ASP A 69 -1.03 -11.62 8.37
C ASP A 69 -0.12 -10.41 8.61
N PHE A 70 -0.07 -9.93 9.86
CA PHE A 70 0.74 -8.77 10.24
C PHE A 70 2.23 -9.07 10.37
N ASP A 71 2.62 -10.35 10.48
CA ASP A 71 4.02 -10.75 10.35
C ASP A 71 4.47 -10.61 8.89
N PHE A 72 3.60 -10.98 7.94
CA PHE A 72 3.84 -10.82 6.50
C PHE A 72 3.69 -9.36 6.04
N CYS A 73 2.65 -8.67 6.49
CA CYS A 73 2.32 -7.31 6.10
C CYS A 73 2.21 -6.40 7.34
N PRO A 74 3.34 -5.91 7.87
CA PRO A 74 3.34 -5.10 9.08
C PRO A 74 2.54 -3.81 8.93
N TRP A 75 2.04 -3.32 10.05
CA TRP A 75 1.37 -2.02 10.14
C TRP A 75 2.20 -0.90 9.48
N GLN A 76 1.56 -0.14 8.57
CA GLN A 76 2.18 0.97 7.84
C GLN A 76 1.59 2.35 8.24
N GLY A 77 0.68 2.37 9.22
CA GLY A 77 0.12 3.63 9.70
C GLY A 77 1.06 4.35 10.67
N ASP A 78 0.72 5.58 11.02
CA ASP A 78 1.53 6.40 11.90
C ASP A 78 1.52 5.87 13.35
N ASP A 79 2.71 5.61 13.89
CA ASP A 79 2.97 5.10 15.23
C ASP A 79 3.01 6.20 16.31
N ASP A 80 2.75 7.47 15.98
CA ASP A 80 2.67 8.58 16.97
C ASP A 80 1.57 8.39 18.04
N GLY A 81 0.92 7.22 18.13
CA GLY A 81 0.03 6.80 19.21
C GLY A 81 -1.29 7.59 19.29
N ARG A 82 -1.37 8.74 18.61
CA ARG A 82 -2.50 9.67 18.60
C ARG A 82 -3.60 9.23 17.64
N ARG A 83 -3.25 8.55 16.54
CA ARG A 83 -4.23 8.04 15.56
C ARG A 83 -4.71 6.62 15.88
N HIS A 84 -3.86 5.76 16.46
CA HIS A 84 -4.28 4.46 17.01
C HIS A 84 -5.35 4.61 18.11
N LYS A 85 -5.23 5.62 18.98
CA LYS A 85 -6.26 5.95 19.98
C LYS A 85 -7.57 6.48 19.40
N ALA A 86 -7.60 6.87 18.13
CA ALA A 86 -8.74 7.51 17.48
C ALA A 86 -9.48 6.58 16.49
N LEU A 87 -8.95 5.38 16.18
CA LEU A 87 -9.70 4.37 15.44
C LEU A 87 -10.74 3.77 16.40
N PRO A 88 -12.05 4.00 16.20
CA PRO A 88 -13.07 3.64 17.19
C PRO A 88 -13.14 2.13 17.49
N ASP A 89 -12.63 1.31 16.58
CA ASP A 89 -12.90 -0.14 16.54
C ASP A 89 -11.66 -1.05 16.37
N GLU A 90 -10.42 -0.53 16.40
CA GLU A 90 -9.18 -1.34 16.19
C GLU A 90 -9.21 -2.22 14.91
N ARG A 91 -9.98 -1.81 13.90
CA ARG A 91 -10.18 -2.55 12.65
C ARG A 91 -9.79 -1.71 11.45
N LEU A 92 -9.23 -2.38 10.44
CA LEU A 92 -8.91 -1.80 9.15
C LEU A 92 -9.94 -2.21 8.11
N ARG A 93 -10.42 -1.22 7.35
CA ARG A 93 -11.32 -1.45 6.24
C ARG A 93 -10.53 -2.05 5.08
N VAL A 94 -10.98 -3.20 4.60
CA VAL A 94 -10.43 -3.86 3.40
C VAL A 94 -11.47 -3.82 2.30
N ILE A 95 -11.03 -3.46 1.10
CA ILE A 95 -11.87 -3.38 -0.10
C ILE A 95 -11.20 -4.27 -1.14
N TYR A 96 -11.93 -5.26 -1.65
CA TYR A 96 -11.39 -6.26 -2.56
C TYR A 96 -12.35 -6.58 -3.71
N ASP A 97 -11.79 -7.08 -4.81
CA ASP A 97 -12.55 -7.52 -5.98
C ASP A 97 -13.41 -8.74 -5.65
N ALA A 98 -14.69 -8.67 -5.99
CA ALA A 98 -15.65 -9.73 -5.72
C ALA A 98 -16.69 -9.79 -6.84
N PRO A 99 -16.64 -10.77 -7.77
CA PRO A 99 -17.70 -10.98 -8.73
C PRO A 99 -19.05 -11.16 -8.01
N GLY A 100 -20.04 -10.30 -8.32
CA GLY A 100 -21.32 -10.27 -7.61
C GLY A 100 -21.30 -9.59 -6.24
N GLY A 101 -20.23 -8.84 -5.93
CA GLY A 101 -20.10 -8.03 -4.72
C GLY A 101 -21.17 -6.96 -4.58
N SER A 102 -21.29 -6.41 -3.38
CA SER A 102 -22.38 -5.50 -2.98
C SER A 102 -22.27 -4.10 -3.59
N GLU A 103 -21.07 -3.68 -3.99
CA GLU A 103 -20.83 -2.34 -4.53
C GLU A 103 -20.26 -2.42 -5.95
N MET A 104 -20.79 -1.62 -6.86
CA MET A 104 -20.35 -1.53 -8.25
C MET A 104 -19.50 -0.27 -8.46
N ARG A 105 -18.35 -0.40 -9.12
CA ARG A 105 -17.44 0.71 -9.47
C ARG A 105 -17.07 0.69 -10.95
N HIS A 106 -16.90 1.87 -11.56
CA HIS A 106 -16.54 2.06 -12.97
C HIS A 106 -15.05 2.36 -13.16
N ASP A 107 -14.19 1.51 -12.62
CA ASP A 107 -12.74 1.73 -12.53
C ASP A 107 -11.90 0.55 -13.05
N GLN A 108 -12.52 -0.52 -13.59
CA GLN A 108 -11.78 -1.59 -14.26
C GLN A 108 -11.30 -1.09 -15.63
N PRO A 109 -9.98 -0.96 -15.88
CA PRO A 109 -9.49 -0.40 -17.12
C PRO A 109 -9.63 -1.39 -18.27
N LEU A 110 -10.26 -0.95 -19.36
CA LEU A 110 -10.27 -1.64 -20.65
C LEU A 110 -9.27 -1.02 -21.63
N SER A 111 -9.07 0.29 -21.56
CA SER A 111 -8.01 1.00 -22.28
C SER A 111 -7.56 2.23 -21.50
N LEU A 112 -6.25 2.42 -21.39
CA LEU A 112 -5.62 3.59 -20.78
C LEU A 112 -5.08 4.59 -21.82
N GLN A 113 -5.39 4.39 -23.10
CA GLN A 113 -4.91 5.27 -24.18
C GLN A 113 -5.40 6.70 -23.99
N LEU A 114 -4.49 7.67 -24.13
CA LEU A 114 -4.80 9.09 -24.00
C LEU A 114 -5.86 9.50 -25.06
N GLY A 115 -6.92 10.18 -24.61
CA GLY A 115 -8.04 10.58 -25.47
C GLY A 115 -9.06 9.47 -25.76
N ALA A 116 -8.78 8.21 -25.40
CA ALA A 116 -9.66 7.06 -25.65
C ALA A 116 -9.74 6.12 -24.42
N ARG A 117 -9.64 6.68 -23.22
CA ARG A 117 -9.71 5.92 -21.97
C ARG A 117 -11.08 5.29 -21.80
N ARG A 118 -11.11 3.99 -21.52
CA ARG A 118 -12.34 3.21 -21.33
C ARG A 118 -12.24 2.39 -20.06
N PHE A 119 -13.29 2.46 -19.26
CA PHE A 119 -13.45 1.69 -18.03
C PHE A 119 -14.76 0.92 -18.08
N ILE A 120 -14.77 -0.27 -17.48
CA ILE A 120 -15.96 -1.11 -17.35
C ILE A 120 -16.32 -1.27 -15.87
N PRO A 121 -17.57 -1.66 -15.56
CA PRO A 121 -17.95 -1.96 -14.18
C PRO A 121 -17.15 -3.14 -13.61
N ARG A 122 -16.78 -3.05 -12.34
CA ARG A 122 -16.40 -4.19 -11.49
C ARG A 122 -17.19 -4.14 -10.19
N TYR A 123 -17.30 -5.29 -9.55
CA TYR A 123 -17.96 -5.42 -8.26
C TYR A 123 -16.90 -5.65 -7.17
N VAL A 124 -17.15 -5.03 -6.02
CA VAL A 124 -16.25 -5.06 -4.87
C VAL A 124 -17.05 -5.33 -3.61
N ASN A 125 -16.38 -5.93 -2.64
CA ASN A 125 -16.88 -6.06 -1.27
C ASN A 125 -16.01 -5.25 -0.33
N THR A 126 -16.63 -4.82 0.77
CA THR A 126 -15.93 -4.21 1.90
C THR A 126 -16.03 -5.15 3.09
N THR A 127 -14.89 -5.43 3.72
CA THR A 127 -14.80 -6.14 4.99
C THR A 127 -13.87 -5.40 5.94
N PHE A 128 -13.67 -5.95 7.13
CA PHE A 128 -12.80 -5.41 8.15
C PHE A 128 -11.87 -6.49 8.71
N ILE A 129 -10.60 -6.16 8.89
CA ILE A 129 -9.61 -7.00 9.60
C ILE A 129 -9.24 -6.33 10.93
N SER A 130 -8.99 -7.12 11.96
CA SER A 130 -8.58 -6.61 13.28
C SER A 130 -7.08 -6.33 13.30
N ILE A 131 -6.67 -5.25 13.94
CA ILE A 131 -5.27 -4.95 14.19
C ILE A 131 -4.83 -5.73 15.45
N PRO A 132 -3.68 -6.43 15.44
CA PRO A 132 -3.16 -7.08 16.63
C PRO A 132 -2.93 -6.06 17.75
N LYS A 133 -3.40 -6.38 18.95
CA LYS A 133 -3.09 -5.57 20.14
C LYS A 133 -1.64 -5.81 20.54
N GLY A 134 -0.76 -4.82 20.35
CA GLY A 134 0.57 -4.80 20.98
C GLY A 134 1.80 -4.66 20.07
N GLU A 135 1.66 -4.48 18.76
CA GLU A 135 2.83 -4.37 17.85
C GLU A 135 3.40 -2.95 17.70
N ALA A 136 2.80 -1.93 18.33
CA ALA A 136 3.33 -0.57 18.34
C ALA A 136 4.57 -0.38 19.26
N GLU A 137 5.06 -1.42 19.95
CA GLU A 137 6.18 -1.30 20.90
C GLU A 137 7.51 -1.91 20.42
N ASN A 138 7.56 -2.63 19.29
CA ASN A 138 8.79 -3.29 18.83
C ASN A 138 9.15 -2.96 17.37
N VAL A 139 9.51 -1.69 17.12
CA VAL A 139 10.47 -1.38 16.06
C VAL A 139 11.69 -0.75 16.72
N SER A 140 12.58 -1.62 17.22
CA SER A 140 13.93 -1.21 17.56
C SER A 140 14.58 -0.69 16.28
N LEU A 141 14.88 0.60 16.25
CA LEU A 141 15.75 1.21 15.26
C LEU A 141 17.14 0.58 15.39
N VAL A 142 17.40 -0.52 14.69
CA VAL A 142 18.74 -1.10 14.60
C VAL A 142 19.54 -0.28 13.59
N ILE A 143 20.08 0.85 14.04
CA ILE A 143 21.18 1.51 13.32
C ILE A 143 22.43 0.67 13.59
N SER A 144 22.83 -0.14 12.61
CA SER A 144 24.11 -0.86 12.63
C SER A 144 25.18 -0.02 11.93
N GLY A 145 26.20 0.40 12.69
CA GLY A 145 27.51 0.92 12.22
C GLY A 145 27.46 2.34 11.64
N GLU A 146 28.30 3.30 12.01
CA GLU A 146 29.71 3.19 12.40
C GLU A 146 30.06 4.23 13.48
N THR A 147 30.76 3.79 14.52
CA THR A 147 31.49 4.68 15.44
C THR A 147 32.99 4.58 15.18
N HIS A 148 33.64 5.72 15.44
CA HIS A 148 35.08 5.98 15.57
C HIS A 148 35.85 6.19 14.25
N SER A 149 36.69 7.21 14.09
CA SER A 149 37.14 8.26 15.01
C SER A 149 38.00 9.27 14.26
N GLN A 150 37.86 10.56 14.58
CA GLN A 150 38.93 11.54 14.38
C GLN A 150 39.76 11.63 15.67
N PRO A 151 41.08 11.85 15.54
CA PRO A 151 41.70 12.83 16.42
C PRO A 151 42.55 13.86 15.66
N ALA A 152 42.40 15.09 16.15
CA ALA A 152 43.33 16.22 16.26
C ALA A 152 44.51 16.35 15.26
N GLN A 153 44.51 17.48 14.55
CA GLN A 153 45.72 18.08 13.99
C GLN A 153 46.41 18.99 15.02
N PRO A 154 47.73 19.21 14.89
CA PRO A 154 48.59 19.83 15.92
C PRO A 154 48.36 21.33 16.15
#